data_AF-A0A1B1YVT9-F1
#
_entry.id   AF-A0A1B1YVT9-F1
#
_cell.length_a   1.000
_cell.length_b   1.000
_cell.length_c   1.000
_cell.angle_alpha   90.00
_cell.angle_beta   90.00
_cell.angle_gamma   90.00
#
_symmetry.space_group_name_H-M   'P 1'
#
loop_
_entity.id
_entity.type
_entity.pdbx_description
1 polymer ?
#
loop_
_entity_poly.entity_id
_entity_poly.type
_entity_poly.pdbx_seq_one_letter_code
_entity_poly.pdbx_strand_id
1 'polypeptide(L)'
;MQGVDRTRRVAQAIAEELPAALREVKDPRVTGLITIHGVTVSRDLGVAKVRFDVLGGADTAAAVAGLHHAAGFLRSRLATALRLRRMPELRFELDPPSRIEDLLRRIGAEGGAA
;
A
#
# COMPACT_ATOMS: atom_id res chain seq x y z
N MET A 1 1.89 -0.86 29.61
CA MET A 1 2.11 -1.15 28.17
C MET A 1 1.52 0.00 27.35
N GLN A 2 2.23 1.13 27.22
CA GLN A 2 1.70 2.38 26.63
C GLN A 2 2.64 2.79 25.49
N GLY A 3 2.25 2.53 24.24
CA GLY A 3 3.09 2.79 23.06
C GLY A 3 2.51 2.28 21.74
N VAL A 4 1.56 1.34 21.82
CA VAL A 4 0.82 0.80 20.67
C VAL A 4 -0.25 1.79 20.18
N ASP A 5 -0.79 2.65 21.06
CA ASP A 5 -1.92 3.53 20.73
C ASP A 5 -1.57 4.65 19.75
N ARG A 6 -0.41 5.29 19.88
CA ARG A 6 -0.02 6.40 18.99
C ARG A 6 0.32 5.90 17.58
N THR A 7 1.13 4.84 17.50
CA THR A 7 1.51 4.22 16.23
C THR A 7 0.30 3.68 15.50
N ARG A 8 -0.63 3.04 16.21
CA ARG A 8 -1.89 2.53 15.64
C ARG A 8 -2.81 3.65 15.16
N ARG A 9 -2.96 4.75 15.92
CA ARG A 9 -3.75 5.92 15.48
C ARG A 9 -3.17 6.55 14.21
N VAL A 10 -1.85 6.70 14.13
CA VAL A 10 -1.18 7.22 12.92
C VAL A 10 -1.35 6.25 11.76
N ALA A 11 -1.16 4.95 11.99
CA ALA A 11 -1.34 3.92 10.96
C ALA A 11 -2.76 3.93 10.39
N GLN A 12 -3.76 4.02 11.26
CA GLN A 12 -5.16 4.10 10.87
C GLN A 12 -5.45 5.37 10.07
N ALA A 13 -5.02 6.53 10.56
CA ALA A 13 -5.23 7.80 9.85
C ALA A 13 -4.58 7.81 8.46
N ILE A 14 -3.39 7.21 8.32
CA ILE A 14 -2.75 7.01 7.01
C ILE A 14 -3.59 6.05 6.15
N ALA A 15 -4.07 4.93 6.70
CA ALA A 15 -4.86 3.96 5.95
C ALA A 15 -6.20 4.53 5.45
N GLU A 16 -6.82 5.45 6.19
CA GLU A 16 -8.06 6.11 5.80
C GLU A 16 -7.84 7.19 4.73
N GLU A 17 -6.74 7.96 4.81
CA GLU A 17 -6.47 9.06 3.88
C GLU A 17 -5.69 8.65 2.62
N LEU A 18 -4.87 7.61 2.69
CA LEU A 18 -4.04 7.15 1.58
C LEU A 18 -4.84 6.78 0.31
N PRO A 19 -6.00 6.10 0.39
CA PRO A 19 -6.83 5.82 -0.79
C PRO A 19 -7.31 7.10 -1.49
N ALA A 20 -7.66 8.13 -0.72
CA ALA A 20 -8.07 9.42 -1.28
C ALA A 20 -6.88 10.10 -1.99
N ALA A 21 -5.71 10.11 -1.35
CA ALA A 21 -4.49 10.65 -1.95
C ALA A 21 -4.06 9.89 -3.22
N LEU A 22 -4.23 8.56 -3.26
CA LEU A 22 -3.98 7.75 -4.45
C LEU A 22 -4.91 8.07 -5.61
N ARG A 23 -6.18 8.38 -5.35
CA ARG A 23 -7.14 8.81 -6.40
C ARG A 23 -6.75 10.16 -7.03
N GLU A 24 -6.04 11.02 -6.30
CA GLU A 24 -5.53 12.28 -6.84
C GLU A 24 -4.32 12.07 -7.78
N VAL A 25 -3.65 10.90 -7.71
CA VAL A 25 -2.51 10.57 -8.57
C VAL A 25 -3.02 10.26 -9.98
N LYS A 26 -2.89 11.24 -10.88
CA LYS A 26 -3.20 11.11 -12.31
C LYS A 26 -2.06 10.45 -13.11
N ASP A 27 -1.45 9.40 -12.57
CA ASP A 27 -0.36 8.72 -13.27
C ASP A 27 -0.90 7.50 -14.03
N PRO A 28 -0.74 7.42 -15.36
CA PRO A 28 -1.24 6.29 -16.16
C PRO A 28 -0.57 4.94 -15.82
N ARG A 29 0.53 4.92 -15.05
CA ARG A 29 1.17 3.69 -14.55
C ARG A 29 0.56 3.18 -13.25
N VAL A 30 -0.24 4.02 -12.59
CA VAL A 30 -1.01 3.74 -11.37
C VAL A 30 -2.47 3.42 -11.73
N THR A 31 -2.76 3.14 -13.02
CA THR A 31 -4.10 2.75 -13.53
C THR A 31 -4.45 1.28 -13.27
N GLY A 32 -3.78 0.63 -12.33
CA GLY A 32 -4.20 -0.67 -11.79
C GLY A 32 -5.10 -0.44 -10.58
N LEU A 33 -6.04 -1.34 -10.32
CA LEU A 33 -6.84 -1.28 -9.09
C LEU A 33 -5.90 -1.60 -7.91
N ILE A 34 -5.28 -0.58 -7.32
CA ILE A 34 -4.41 -0.74 -6.17
C ILE A 34 -5.27 -0.92 -4.93
N THR A 35 -5.15 -2.10 -4.33
CA THR A 35 -5.87 -2.45 -3.10
C THR A 35 -4.91 -2.35 -1.93
N ILE A 36 -5.22 -1.51 -0.94
CA ILE A 36 -4.44 -1.42 0.29
C ILE A 36 -4.97 -2.45 1.28
N HIS A 37 -4.12 -3.38 1.72
CA HIS A 37 -4.45 -4.39 2.72
C HIS A 37 -4.26 -3.88 4.15
N GLY A 38 -3.31 -2.97 4.35
CA GLY A 38 -3.12 -2.34 5.64
C GLY A 38 -1.81 -1.57 5.76
N VAL A 39 -1.74 -0.75 6.81
CA VAL A 39 -0.60 0.11 7.10
C VAL A 39 -0.02 -0.24 8.47
N THR A 40 1.29 -0.39 8.55
CA THR A 40 2.02 -0.64 9.80
C THR A 40 3.06 0.45 9.99
N VAL A 41 3.02 1.14 11.12
CA VAL A 41 3.98 2.21 11.44
C VAL A 41 5.01 1.69 12.44
N SER A 42 6.28 1.98 12.19
CA SER A 42 7.37 1.61 13.09
C SER A 42 7.24 2.34 14.45
N ARG A 43 7.80 1.75 15.51
CA ARG A 43 7.74 2.31 16.87
C ARG A 43 8.32 3.73 16.97
N ASP A 44 9.31 4.04 16.14
CA ASP A 44 9.93 5.37 16.04
C ASP A 44 9.14 6.38 15.20
N LEU A 45 7.96 6.02 14.67
CA LEU A 45 7.14 6.87 13.78
C LEU A 45 7.88 7.42 12.56
N GLY A 46 9.03 6.83 12.21
CA GLY A 46 9.86 7.25 11.09
C GLY A 46 9.48 6.60 9.76
N VAL A 47 8.93 5.39 9.81
CA VAL A 47 8.60 4.58 8.62
C VAL A 47 7.20 4.02 8.75
N ALA A 48 6.42 4.15 7.69
CA ALA A 48 5.08 3.59 7.53
C ALA A 48 5.09 2.60 6.35
N LYS A 49 4.98 1.32 6.67
CA LYS A 49 4.91 0.21 5.72
C LYS A 49 3.47 0.05 5.26
N VAL A 50 3.22 0.25 3.97
CA VAL A 50 1.92 0.08 3.33
C VAL A 50 1.96 -1.22 2.53
N ARG A 51 1.10 -2.16 2.91
CA ARG A 51 0.89 -3.39 2.16
C ARG A 51 -0.21 -3.19 1.15
N PHE A 52 0.08 -3.47 -0.11
CA PHE A 52 -0.88 -3.33 -1.19
C PHE A 52 -0.73 -4.45 -2.20
N ASP A 53 -1.77 -4.64 -2.99
CA ASP A 53 -1.81 -5.52 -4.14
C ASP A 53 -2.30 -4.76 -5.37
N VAL A 54 -1.94 -5.25 -6.56
CA VAL A 54 -2.31 -4.64 -7.84
C VAL A 54 -3.20 -5.62 -8.59
N LEU A 55 -4.51 -5.33 -8.60
CA LEU A 55 -5.48 -6.16 -9.29
C LEU A 55 -5.46 -5.85 -10.80
N GLY A 56 -5.43 -6.90 -11.63
CA GLY A 56 -5.68 -6.79 -13.08
C GLY A 56 -4.51 -7.09 -14.02
N GLY A 57 -3.49 -7.86 -13.58
CA GLY A 57 -2.40 -8.28 -14.47
C GLY A 57 -1.49 -7.16 -14.96
N ALA A 58 -1.62 -5.95 -14.39
CA ALA A 58 -0.71 -4.85 -14.62
C ALA A 58 0.69 -5.22 -14.09
N ASP A 59 1.72 -4.76 -14.81
CA ASP A 59 3.11 -4.99 -14.41
C ASP A 59 3.35 -4.38 -13.02
N THR A 60 3.51 -5.27 -12.04
CA THR A 60 3.68 -4.90 -10.64
C THR A 60 4.87 -3.97 -10.45
N ALA A 61 5.97 -4.19 -11.18
CA ALA A 61 7.16 -3.36 -11.08
C ALA A 61 6.92 -1.95 -11.62
N ALA A 62 6.18 -1.81 -12.73
CA ALA A 62 5.76 -0.52 -13.27
C ALA A 62 4.82 0.23 -12.30
N ALA A 63 3.88 -0.47 -11.67
CA ALA A 63 2.99 0.11 -10.66
C ALA A 63 3.77 0.58 -9.42
N VAL A 64 4.72 -0.22 -8.93
CA VAL A 64 5.62 0.15 -7.82
C VAL A 64 6.45 1.37 -8.19
N ALA A 65 7.00 1.44 -9.41
CA ALA A 65 7.77 2.59 -9.87
C ALA A 65 6.90 3.87 -9.94
N GLY A 66 5.66 3.75 -10.43
CA GLY A 66 4.70 4.85 -10.45
C GLY A 66 4.34 5.34 -9.04
N LEU A 67 4.07 4.40 -8.12
CA LEU A 67 3.84 4.69 -6.69
C LEU A 67 5.06 5.34 -6.04
N HIS A 68 6.28 4.90 -6.36
CA HIS A 68 7.50 5.51 -5.86
C HIS A 68 7.68 6.95 -6.35
N HIS A 69 7.34 7.23 -7.61
CA HIS A 69 7.35 8.58 -8.15
C HIS A 69 6.27 9.46 -7.49
N ALA A 70 5.07 8.91 -7.28
CA ALA A 70 3.99 9.58 -6.58
C ALA A 70 4.21 9.68 -5.05
N ALA A 71 5.13 8.91 -4.47
CA ALA A 71 5.33 8.84 -3.02
C ALA A 71 5.67 10.21 -2.40
N GLY A 72 6.44 11.04 -3.10
CA GLY A 72 6.76 12.40 -2.65
C GLY A 72 5.52 13.31 -2.60
N PHE A 73 4.65 13.20 -3.60
CA PHE A 73 3.38 13.92 -3.66
C PHE A 73 2.43 13.42 -2.57
N LEU A 74 2.24 12.10 -2.47
CA LEU A 74 1.41 11.45 -1.45
C LEU A 74 1.85 11.84 -0.04
N ARG A 75 3.17 11.83 0.23
CA ARG A 75 3.74 12.24 1.52
C ARG A 75 3.37 13.68 1.86
N SER A 76 3.52 14.61 0.91
CA SER A 76 3.24 16.03 1.12
C SER A 76 1.74 16.28 1.32
N ARG A 77 0.90 15.58 0.55
CA ARG A 77 -0.56 15.66 0.65
C ARG A 77 -1.05 15.13 2.00
N LEU A 78 -0.57 13.96 2.41
CA LEU A 78 -0.91 13.34 3.68
C LEU A 78 -0.37 14.12 4.89
N ALA A 79 0.83 14.69 4.80
CA ALA A 79 1.36 15.56 5.85
C ALA A 79 0.44 16.76 6.10
N THR A 80 -0.12 17.32 5.02
CA THR A 80 -1.08 18.44 5.06
C THR A 80 -2.44 17.99 5.59
N ALA A 81 -2.97 16.86 5.10
CA ALA A 81 -4.27 16.32 5.50
C ALA A 81 -4.29 15.92 6.99
N LEU A 82 -3.27 15.20 7.44
CA LEU A 82 -3.15 14.72 8.81
C LEU A 82 -2.56 15.75 9.78
N ARG A 83 -2.14 16.92 9.28
CA ARG A 83 -1.46 17.99 10.06
C ARG A 83 -0.29 17.45 10.90
N LEU A 84 0.45 16.48 10.36
CA LEU A 84 1.56 15.86 11.07
C LEU A 84 2.82 16.70 10.94
N ARG A 85 3.47 16.98 12.07
CA ARG A 85 4.75 17.71 12.10
C ARG A 85 5.88 16.94 11.42
N ARG A 86 5.86 15.61 11.51
CA ARG A 86 6.82 14.73 10.84
C ARG A 86 6.04 13.58 10.21
N MET A 87 5.93 13.61 8.89
CA MET A 87 5.33 12.53 8.13
C MET A 87 6.34 11.38 7.99
N PRO A 88 5.98 10.15 8.41
CA PRO A 88 6.84 8.98 8.20
C PRO A 88 7.10 8.74 6.71
N GLU A 89 8.21 8.08 6.40
CA GLU A 89 8.49 7.61 5.06
C GLU A 89 7.50 6.49 4.69
N LEU A 90 6.80 6.66 3.57
CA LEU A 90 5.88 5.67 3.04
C LEU A 90 6.67 4.62 2.27
N ARG A 91 6.73 3.40 2.82
CA ARG A 91 7.35 2.25 2.18
C ARG A 91 6.24 1.38 1.62
N PHE A 92 6.16 1.29 0.30
CA PHE A 92 5.20 0.45 -0.40
C PHE A 92 5.80 -0.95 -0.54
N GLU A 93 5.18 -1.94 0.09
CA GLU A 93 5.58 -3.35 0.00
C GLU A 93 4.41 -4.12 -0.62
N LEU A 94 4.68 -4.88 -1.68
CA LEU A 94 3.67 -5.80 -2.20
C LEU A 94 3.45 -6.91 -1.19
N ASP A 95 2.19 -7.31 -0.98
CA ASP A 95 1.93 -8.55 -0.25
C ASP A 95 2.42 -9.70 -1.15
N PRO A 96 3.43 -10.49 -0.74
CA PRO A 96 3.79 -11.68 -1.49
C PRO A 96 2.58 -12.61 -1.48
N PRO A 97 2.19 -13.24 -2.61
CA PRO A 97 1.07 -14.15 -2.62
C PRO A 97 1.33 -15.20 -1.54
N SER A 98 0.48 -15.18 -0.53
CA SER A 98 0.57 -16.14 0.56
C SER A 98 0.54 -17.55 -0.05
N ARG A 99 1.34 -18.48 0.51
CA ARG A 99 1.55 -19.85 -0.04
C ARG A 99 0.26 -20.61 -0.39
N ILE A 100 -0.87 -20.19 0.16
CA ILE A 100 -2.22 -20.67 -0.13
C ILE A 100 -2.64 -20.32 -1.57
N GLU A 101 -2.31 -19.14 -2.08
CA GLU A 101 -2.63 -18.71 -3.43
C GLU A 101 -1.83 -19.46 -4.50
N ASP A 102 -0.56 -19.80 -4.20
CA ASP A 102 0.24 -20.71 -5.04
C ASP A 102 -0.42 -22.11 -5.13
N LEU A 103 -0.96 -22.60 -4.01
CA LEU A 103 -1.69 -23.86 -3.96
C LEU A 103 -2.99 -23.81 -4.77
N LEU A 104 -3.75 -22.71 -4.67
CA LEU A 104 -4.99 -22.50 -5.43
C LEU A 104 -4.72 -22.34 -6.94
N ARG A 105 -3.63 -21.67 -7.32
CA ARG A 105 -3.22 -21.50 -8.73
C ARG A 105 -2.81 -22.83 -9.37
N ARG A 106 -2.20 -23.74 -8.59
CA ARG A 106 -1.89 -25.11 -9.04
C ARG A 106 -3.15 -25.94 -9.23
N ILE A 107 -4.13 -25.87 -8.32
CA ILE A 107 -5.38 -26.63 -8.45
C ILE A 107 -6.25 -26.12 -9.61
N GLY A 108 -6.31 -24.80 -9.82
CA GLY A 108 -7.07 -24.20 -10.93
C GLY A 108 -6.54 -24.54 -12.33
N ALA A 109 -5.25 -24.90 -12.45
CA ALA A 109 -4.64 -25.28 -13.73
C ALA A 109 -4.90 -26.74 -14.13
N GLU A 110 -5.36 -27.61 -13.21
CA GLU A 110 -5.56 -29.04 -13.47
C GLU A 110 -7.03 -29.42 -13.74
N GLY A 111 -7.97 -28.47 -13.69
CA GLY A 111 -9.40 -28.71 -13.89
C GLY A 111 -9.96 -28.43 -15.29
N GLY A 112 -9.12 -28.03 -16.24
CA GLY A 112 -9.52 -27.58 -17.58
C GLY A 112 -9.06 -28.48 -18.72
N ALA A 113 -9.21 -29.80 -18.57
CA ALA A 113 -9.03 -30.75 -19.67
C ALA A 113 -9.95 -31.96 -19.47
N ALA A 114 -11.24 -31.77 -19.79
CA ALA A 114 -12.17 -32.86 -20.09
C ALA A 114 -13.20 -32.35 -21.10
#